data_AF-A0AA35W9J3-F1
#
_entry.id   AF-A0AA35W9J3-F1
#
_cell.length_a   1.000
_cell.length_b   1.000
_cell.length_c   1.000
_cell.angle_alpha   90.00
_cell.angle_beta   90.00
_cell.angle_gamma   90.00
#
_symmetry.space_group_name_H-M   'P 1'
#
loop_
_entity.id
_entity.type
_entity.pdbx_description
1 polymer ?
#
loop_
_entity_poly.entity_id
_entity_poly.type
_entity_poly.pdbx_seq_one_letter_code
_entity_poly.pdbx_strand_id
1 'polypeptide(L)'
;LRNELVQRLHTIEYGHVSCSDYLSLLSLRYKGLLFGDISATCGFKRLPYLKQLLQATDIHDRLVYGSDYPVPAINLVVHTSKLLRQGFITQEEASVLNELYNYNPLLFDFACKRLVRGPSGEKFPPQVFKAHPLLPPFRHESKLLGSPV
;
A
#
# COMPACT_ATOMS: atom_id res chain seq x y z
N LEU A 1 3.71 -28.79 -14.02
CA LEU A 1 3.37 -27.40 -14.43
C LEU A 1 1.95 -26.95 -14.07
N ARG A 2 0.87 -27.33 -14.78
CA ARG A 2 -0.50 -26.87 -14.44
C ARG A 2 -1.00 -27.42 -13.09
N ASN A 3 -0.68 -28.68 -12.79
CA ASN A 3 -1.11 -29.35 -11.55
C ASN A 3 -0.32 -28.91 -10.30
N GLU A 4 0.97 -28.62 -10.43
CA GLU A 4 1.78 -28.07 -9.32
C GLU A 4 1.37 -26.64 -8.96
N LEU A 5 0.90 -25.85 -9.93
CA LEU A 5 0.40 -24.50 -9.70
C LEU A 5 -0.95 -24.51 -8.96
N VAL A 6 -1.84 -25.44 -9.31
CA VAL A 6 -3.09 -25.66 -8.57
C VAL A 6 -2.79 -26.15 -7.16
N GLN A 7 -1.79 -27.01 -6.96
CA GLN A 7 -1.38 -27.44 -5.62
C GLN A 7 -0.74 -26.32 -4.79
N ARG A 8 0.09 -25.44 -5.37
CA ARG A 8 0.63 -24.27 -4.66
C ARG A 8 -0.46 -23.24 -4.33
N LEU A 9 -1.43 -23.04 -5.22
CA LEU A 9 -2.61 -22.20 -4.96
C LEU A 9 -3.54 -22.84 -3.91
N HIS A 10 -3.69 -24.16 -3.87
CA HIS A 10 -4.43 -24.86 -2.81
C HIS A 10 -3.71 -24.81 -1.45
N THR A 11 -2.37 -24.75 -1.45
CA THR A 11 -1.60 -24.55 -0.21
C THR A 11 -1.82 -23.14 0.35
N ILE A 12 -2.07 -22.16 -0.53
CA ILE A 12 -2.46 -20.78 -0.21
C ILE A 12 -3.91 -20.73 0.33
N GLU A 13 -4.79 -21.67 -0.02
CA GLU A 13 -6.18 -21.73 0.48
C GLU A 13 -6.32 -22.22 1.94
N TYR A 14 -5.30 -22.85 2.53
CA TYR A 14 -5.39 -23.42 3.89
C TYR A 14 -4.26 -23.02 4.86
N GLY A 15 -3.38 -22.10 4.47
CA GLY A 15 -2.24 -21.68 5.29
C GLY A 15 -1.97 -20.19 5.14
N HIS A 16 -1.77 -19.53 6.27
CA HIS A 16 -1.44 -18.11 6.43
C HIS A 16 -0.56 -17.55 5.28
N VAL A 17 -1.17 -16.86 4.30
CA VAL A 17 -0.44 -16.23 3.19
C VAL A 17 0.49 -15.16 3.78
N SER A 18 1.80 -15.37 3.67
CA SER A 18 2.79 -14.41 4.15
C SER A 18 2.98 -13.31 3.11
N CYS A 19 3.34 -12.10 3.55
CA CYS A 19 3.71 -11.03 2.60
C CYS A 19 4.93 -11.41 1.74
N SER A 20 5.76 -12.38 2.15
CA SER A 20 6.81 -12.95 1.30
C SER A 20 6.23 -13.69 0.09
N ASP A 21 5.08 -14.33 0.25
CA ASP A 21 4.37 -15.02 -0.83
C ASP A 21 3.77 -14.00 -1.80
N TYR A 22 3.27 -12.89 -1.26
CA TYR A 22 2.82 -11.75 -2.07
C TYR A 22 3.95 -11.12 -2.90
N LEU A 23 5.11 -10.86 -2.30
CA LEU A 23 6.28 -10.32 -3.02
C LEU A 23 6.78 -11.30 -4.09
N SER A 24 6.70 -12.61 -3.84
CA SER A 24 7.09 -13.62 -4.83
C SER A 24 6.04 -13.83 -5.93
N LEU A 25 4.75 -13.57 -5.66
CA LEU A 25 3.73 -13.44 -6.72
C LEU A 25 4.01 -12.22 -7.61
N LEU A 26 4.53 -11.13 -7.05
CA LEU A 26 5.08 -10.01 -7.82
C LEU A 26 6.44 -10.34 -8.48
N SER A 27 6.78 -11.61 -8.71
CA SER A 27 7.94 -11.98 -9.55
C SER A 27 7.82 -11.48 -10.99
N LEU A 28 8.95 -11.47 -11.71
CA LEU A 28 9.04 -11.05 -13.12
C LEU A 28 8.05 -11.79 -14.03
N ARG A 29 7.63 -13.00 -13.65
CA ARG A 29 6.66 -13.81 -14.40
C ARG A 29 5.33 -13.09 -14.66
N TYR A 30 4.91 -12.20 -13.76
CA TYR A 30 3.64 -11.48 -13.85
C TYR A 30 3.81 -9.97 -14.08
N LYS A 31 4.98 -9.56 -14.59
CA LYS A 31 5.23 -8.15 -14.90
C LYS A 31 4.20 -7.63 -15.93
N GLY A 32 3.53 -6.54 -15.58
CA GLY A 32 2.46 -5.93 -16.40
C GLY A 32 1.08 -6.62 -16.28
N LEU A 33 0.98 -7.74 -15.56
CA LEU A 33 -0.27 -8.48 -15.35
C LEU A 33 -0.76 -8.39 -13.91
N LEU A 34 0.15 -8.36 -12.94
CA LEU A 34 -0.15 -8.27 -11.51
C LEU A 34 0.35 -6.94 -10.95
N PHE A 35 -0.57 -6.23 -10.29
CA PHE A 35 -0.34 -4.97 -9.61
C PHE A 35 -0.67 -5.14 -8.13
N GLY A 36 -0.01 -4.34 -7.30
CA GLY A 36 -0.23 -4.31 -5.87
C GLY A 36 -0.55 -2.91 -5.39
N ASP A 37 -1.41 -2.78 -4.40
CA ASP A 37 -1.58 -1.49 -3.73
C ASP A 37 -0.82 -1.44 -2.39
N ILE A 38 -0.59 -0.23 -1.89
CA ILE A 38 0.11 0.02 -0.61
C ILE A 38 -0.85 0.27 0.56
N SER A 39 -2.10 -0.20 0.48
CA SER A 39 -3.10 -0.13 1.55
C SER A 39 -2.59 -0.79 2.83
N ALA A 40 -3.02 -0.27 3.98
CA ALA A 40 -2.68 -0.78 5.32
C ALA A 40 -1.18 -0.84 5.68
N THR A 41 -0.25 -0.53 4.77
CA THR A 41 1.19 -0.74 4.95
C THR A 41 1.76 0.02 6.15
N CYS A 42 1.25 1.22 6.44
CA CYS A 42 1.64 2.02 7.61
C CYS A 42 1.02 1.53 8.94
N GLY A 43 0.18 0.50 8.91
CA GLY A 43 -0.42 -0.09 10.11
C GLY A 43 0.63 -0.74 11.00
N PHE A 44 0.50 -0.61 12.32
CA PHE A 44 1.55 -1.01 13.26
C PHE A 44 1.92 -2.51 13.19
N LYS A 45 0.96 -3.38 12.85
CA LYS A 45 1.19 -4.82 12.68
C LYS A 45 1.93 -5.16 11.38
N ARG A 46 2.04 -4.20 10.46
CA ARG A 46 2.59 -4.38 9.11
C ARG A 46 3.90 -3.64 8.88
N LEU A 47 4.44 -2.94 9.89
CA LEU A 47 5.71 -2.22 9.76
C LEU A 47 6.90 -3.07 9.32
N PRO A 48 7.06 -4.34 9.75
CA PRO A 48 8.10 -5.21 9.19
C PRO A 48 7.98 -5.38 7.67
N TYR A 49 6.75 -5.44 7.15
CA TYR A 49 6.48 -5.56 5.72
C TYR A 49 6.63 -4.22 4.99
N LEU A 50 6.28 -3.10 5.62
CA LEU A 50 6.54 -1.77 5.06
C LEU A 50 8.03 -1.59 4.77
N LYS A 51 8.90 -2.00 5.69
CA LYS A 51 10.35 -2.00 5.48
C LYS A 51 10.73 -2.83 4.24
N GLN A 52 10.22 -4.05 4.13
CA GLN A 52 10.51 -4.92 2.98
C GLN A 52 10.02 -4.32 1.66
N LEU A 53 8.81 -3.74 1.63
CA LEU A 53 8.28 -3.06 0.45
C LEU A 53 9.14 -1.87 0.02
N LEU A 54 9.59 -1.04 0.97
CA LEU A 54 10.42 0.12 0.66
C LEU A 54 11.77 -0.30 0.06
N GLN A 55 12.33 -1.42 0.51
CA GLN A 55 13.60 -1.96 0.02
C GLN A 55 13.47 -2.68 -1.34
N ALA A 56 12.30 -3.27 -1.63
CA ALA A 56 12.01 -3.97 -2.89
C ALA A 56 11.72 -2.99 -4.05
N THR A 57 12.72 -2.16 -4.38
CA THR A 57 12.59 -1.09 -5.39
C THR A 57 12.29 -1.62 -6.80
N ASP A 58 12.63 -2.87 -7.09
CA ASP A 58 12.38 -3.56 -8.35
C ASP A 58 10.89 -3.82 -8.64
N ILE A 59 10.04 -3.75 -7.62
CA ILE A 59 8.58 -3.95 -7.76
C ILE A 59 7.77 -2.65 -7.71
N HIS A 60 8.41 -1.50 -7.41
CA HIS A 60 7.72 -0.22 -7.22
C HIS A 60 6.98 0.28 -8.47
N ASP A 61 7.39 -0.18 -9.66
CA ASP A 61 6.70 0.11 -10.92
C ASP A 61 5.29 -0.50 -10.99
N ARG A 62 4.99 -1.49 -10.15
CA ARG A 62 3.70 -2.19 -10.09
C ARG A 62 2.92 -1.91 -8.82
N LEU A 63 3.43 -1.01 -7.97
CA LEU A 63 2.72 -0.56 -6.79
C LEU A 63 1.84 0.65 -7.12
N VAL A 64 0.64 0.67 -6.55
CA VAL A 64 -0.31 1.78 -6.64
C VAL A 64 -0.78 2.22 -5.26
N TYR A 65 -1.24 3.46 -5.15
CA TYR A 65 -1.78 3.97 -3.91
C TYR A 65 -3.17 3.40 -3.66
N GLY A 66 -3.32 2.73 -2.52
CA GLY A 66 -4.59 2.40 -1.91
C GLY A 66 -4.60 2.92 -0.48
N SER A 67 -5.69 3.54 -0.05
CA SER A 67 -5.77 4.13 1.29
C SER A 67 -6.06 3.10 2.38
N ASP A 68 -6.85 2.07 2.06
CA ASP A 68 -7.57 1.22 3.03
C ASP A 68 -8.68 1.95 3.80
N TYR A 69 -9.21 3.06 3.26
CA TYR A 69 -10.28 3.79 3.95
C TYR A 69 -11.53 2.91 4.16
N PRO A 70 -12.12 2.88 5.38
CA PRO A 70 -11.95 3.81 6.51
C PRO A 70 -10.93 3.41 7.58
N VAL A 71 -10.12 2.36 7.37
CA VAL A 71 -9.19 1.84 8.39
C VAL A 71 -8.22 2.90 8.92
N PRO A 72 -7.56 3.75 8.09
CA PRO A 72 -6.74 4.84 8.60
C PRO A 72 -7.51 5.87 9.43
N ALA A 73 -8.83 5.98 9.29
CA ALA A 73 -9.65 6.88 10.12
C ALA A 73 -9.88 6.34 11.54
N ILE A 74 -9.49 5.09 11.81
CA ILE A 74 -9.55 4.50 13.14
C ILE A 74 -8.17 4.68 13.78
N ASN A 75 -8.06 5.54 14.80
CA ASN A 75 -6.81 5.87 15.52
C ASN A 75 -6.25 4.72 16.38
N LEU A 76 -6.37 3.48 15.90
CA LEU A 76 -5.87 2.25 16.54
C LEU A 76 -4.95 1.47 15.60
N VAL A 77 -4.82 1.89 14.34
CA VAL A 77 -4.13 1.10 13.30
C VAL A 77 -2.80 1.73 12.89
N VAL A 78 -2.78 3.03 12.60
CA VAL A 78 -1.55 3.75 12.21
C VAL A 78 -1.04 4.53 13.41
N HIS A 79 0.10 4.14 13.95
CA HIS A 79 0.69 4.78 15.14
C HIS A 79 1.92 5.56 14.71
N THR A 80 1.83 6.89 14.59
CA THR A 80 2.95 7.77 14.25
C THR A 80 4.13 7.59 15.20
N SER A 81 3.87 7.38 16.49
CA SER A 81 4.92 7.09 17.48
C SER A 81 5.69 5.79 17.19
N LYS A 82 5.05 4.76 16.62
CA LYS A 82 5.74 3.52 16.22
C LYS A 82 6.54 3.72 14.93
N LEU A 83 6.01 4.47 13.98
CA LEU A 83 6.72 4.84 12.74
C LEU A 83 8.00 5.62 13.06
N LEU A 84 7.91 6.61 13.95
CA LEU A 84 9.04 7.38 14.46
C LEU A 84 10.08 6.48 15.14
N ARG A 85 9.66 5.66 16.12
CA ARG A 85 10.57 4.77 16.85
C ARG A 85 11.30 3.76 15.96
N GLN A 86 10.68 3.37 14.84
CA GLN A 86 11.29 2.46 13.87
C GLN A 86 12.04 3.19 12.74
N GLY A 87 12.14 4.53 12.79
CA GLY A 87 12.93 5.32 11.85
C GLY A 87 12.28 5.56 10.49
N PHE A 88 10.98 5.28 10.32
CA PHE A 88 10.29 5.51 9.05
C PHE A 88 10.03 7.00 8.80
N ILE A 89 9.89 7.81 9.86
CA ILE A 89 9.62 9.24 9.82
C ILE A 89 10.46 9.97 10.88
N THR A 90 10.60 11.29 10.73
CA THR A 90 11.22 12.19 11.72
C THR A 90 10.21 12.64 12.78
N GLN A 91 10.72 13.29 13.83
CA GLN A 91 9.90 13.87 14.90
C GLN A 91 8.99 14.99 14.36
N GLU A 92 9.52 15.84 13.49
CA GLU A 92 8.82 16.95 12.86
C GLU A 92 7.68 16.42 11.99
N GLU A 93 7.95 15.40 11.17
CA GLU A 93 6.94 14.74 10.33
C GLU A 93 5.85 14.06 11.16
N ALA A 94 6.21 13.42 12.28
CA ALA A 94 5.23 12.84 13.19
C ALA A 94 4.28 13.91 13.75
N SER A 95 4.79 15.09 14.10
CA SER A 95 3.96 16.22 14.58
C SER A 95 2.97 16.68 13.51
N VAL A 96 3.44 16.91 12.28
CA VAL A 96 2.61 17.33 11.15
C VAL A 96 1.56 16.28 10.81
N LEU A 97 1.93 14.99 10.82
CA LEU A 97 0.99 13.90 10.56
C LEU A 97 -0.12 13.83 11.63
N ASN A 98 0.22 14.01 12.91
CA ASN A 98 -0.79 14.03 13.97
C ASN A 98 -1.78 15.20 13.80
N GLU A 99 -1.31 16.36 13.33
CA GLU A 99 -2.17 17.49 12.99
C GLU A 99 -3.10 17.13 11.82
N LEU A 100 -2.55 16.63 10.72
CA LEU A 100 -3.33 16.20 9.55
C LEU A 100 -4.40 15.18 9.90
N TYR A 101 -4.10 14.24 10.80
CA TYR A 101 -5.06 13.22 11.24
C TYR A 101 -6.34 13.84 11.83
N ASN A 102 -6.20 14.88 12.66
CA ASN A 102 -7.32 15.55 13.30
C ASN A 102 -8.21 16.30 12.32
N TYR A 103 -7.67 16.74 11.18
CA TYR A 103 -8.42 17.45 10.14
C TYR A 103 -8.99 16.51 9.07
N ASN A 104 -8.18 15.59 8.56
CA ASN A 104 -8.56 14.71 7.46
C ASN A 104 -7.73 13.41 7.50
N PRO A 105 -8.31 12.31 8.03
CA PRO A 105 -7.62 11.03 8.12
C PRO A 105 -7.18 10.42 6.78
N LEU A 106 -7.89 10.75 5.68
CA LEU A 106 -7.50 10.29 4.35
C LEU A 106 -6.26 11.04 3.86
N LEU A 107 -6.19 12.36 4.07
CA LEU A 107 -5.01 13.15 3.77
C LEU A 107 -3.81 12.73 4.64
N PHE A 108 -4.05 12.43 5.91
CA PHE A 108 -3.05 11.85 6.80
C PHE A 108 -2.45 10.57 6.23
N ASP A 109 -3.28 9.61 5.80
CA ASP A 109 -2.80 8.34 5.24
C ASP A 109 -1.94 8.58 3.99
N PHE A 110 -2.41 9.43 3.09
CA PHE A 110 -1.68 9.81 1.89
C PHE A 110 -0.31 10.42 2.25
N ALA A 111 -0.29 11.44 3.12
CA ALA A 111 0.93 12.11 3.55
C ALA A 111 1.89 11.15 4.27
N CYS A 112 1.37 10.28 5.15
CA CYS A 112 2.16 9.28 5.85
C CYS A 112 2.91 8.38 4.86
N LYS A 113 2.20 7.81 3.87
CA LYS A 113 2.80 6.94 2.83
C LYS A 113 3.80 7.69 1.94
N ARG A 114 3.65 9.01 1.75
CA ARG A 114 4.64 9.83 1.03
C ARG A 114 5.92 10.07 1.85
N LEU A 115 5.82 10.10 3.17
CA LEU A 115 6.93 10.45 4.05
C LEU A 115 7.76 9.24 4.48
N VAL A 116 7.14 8.07 4.68
CA VAL A 116 7.86 6.87 5.16
C VAL A 116 9.08 6.54 4.31
N ARG A 117 10.17 6.15 4.99
CA ARG A 117 11.42 5.75 4.35
C ARG A 117 12.01 4.48 4.92
N GLY A 118 12.72 3.74 4.07
CA GLY A 118 13.52 2.59 4.46
C GLY A 118 14.81 3.02 5.18
N PRO A 119 15.56 2.06 5.73
CA PRO A 119 16.79 2.35 6.49
C PRO A 119 17.86 3.08 5.67
N SER A 120 17.88 2.90 4.35
CA SER A 120 18.83 3.56 3.45
C SER A 120 18.20 4.78 2.74
N GLY A 121 17.01 5.20 3.18
CA GLY A 121 16.30 6.36 2.62
C GLY A 121 15.37 6.03 1.45
N GLU A 122 15.14 4.76 1.15
CA GLU A 122 14.23 4.33 0.08
C GLU A 122 12.80 4.82 0.37
N LYS A 123 12.13 5.39 -0.62
CA LYS A 123 10.75 5.89 -0.49
C LYS A 123 9.89 5.30 -1.59
N PHE A 124 8.57 5.29 -1.38
CA PHE A 124 7.66 5.06 -2.49
C PHE A 124 7.80 6.20 -3.51
N PRO A 125 8.13 5.88 -4.77
CA PRO A 125 8.40 6.89 -5.76
C PRO A 125 7.07 7.53 -6.23
N PRO A 126 7.10 8.76 -6.78
CA PRO A 126 5.88 9.51 -7.08
C PRO A 126 4.86 8.79 -7.97
N GLN A 127 5.30 7.86 -8.84
CA GLN A 127 4.40 7.10 -9.71
C GLN A 127 3.42 6.20 -8.94
N VAL A 128 3.78 5.73 -7.75
CA VAL A 128 2.87 4.91 -6.91
C VAL A 128 1.60 5.68 -6.57
N PHE A 129 1.69 7.01 -6.47
CA PHE A 129 0.59 7.89 -6.09
C PHE A 129 -0.17 8.47 -7.28
N LYS A 130 0.08 7.96 -8.50
CA LYS A 130 -0.57 8.39 -9.74
C LYS A 130 -1.36 7.23 -10.33
N ALA A 131 -2.24 7.55 -11.26
CA ALA A 131 -2.88 6.52 -12.09
C ALA A 131 -1.80 5.72 -12.84
N HIS A 132 -1.87 4.39 -12.74
CA HIS A 132 -0.96 3.51 -13.44
C HIS A 132 -1.40 3.35 -14.91
N PRO A 133 -0.53 3.50 -15.91
CA PRO A 133 -0.93 3.53 -17.33
C PRO A 133 -1.55 2.22 -17.85
N LEU A 134 -1.21 1.09 -17.23
CA LEU A 134 -1.78 -0.23 -17.56
C LEU A 134 -3.07 -0.56 -16.80
N LEU A 135 -3.47 0.26 -15.82
CA LEU A 135 -4.74 0.10 -15.12
C LEU A 135 -5.80 1.00 -15.76
N PRO A 136 -7.05 0.52 -15.90
CA PRO A 136 -8.11 1.35 -16.42
C PRO A 136 -8.31 2.57 -15.50
N PRO A 137 -8.59 3.76 -16.05
CA PRO A 137 -8.96 4.90 -15.21
C PRO A 137 -10.22 4.54 -14.42
N PHE A 138 -10.31 5.05 -13.19
CA PHE A 138 -11.53 4.94 -12.40
C PHE A 138 -12.68 5.54 -13.19
N ARG A 139 -13.58 4.68 -13.67
CA ARG A 139 -14.76 5.08 -14.44
C ARG A 139 -15.88 5.30 -13.42
N HIS A 140 -16.20 6.55 -13.14
CA HIS A 140 -17.41 6.86 -12.39
C HIS A 140 -18.60 6.55 -13.30
N GLU A 141 -19.15 5.32 -13.23
CA GLU A 141 -20.50 5.09 -13.76
C GLU A 141 -21.47 5.86 -12.89
N SER A 142 -21.81 7.09 -13.28
CA SER A 142 -22.96 7.79 -12.73
C SER A 142 -24.24 7.10 -13.20
N LYS A 143 -24.53 5.91 -12.67
CA LYS A 143 -25.89 5.35 -12.63
C LYS A 143 -26.61 5.98 -11.45
N LEU A 144 -26.80 7.29 -11.48
CA LEU A 144 -27.76 7.97 -10.61
C LEU A 144 -28.61 8.90 -11.45
N LEU A 145 -29.81 8.38 -11.73
CA LEU A 145 -31.04 9.00 -12.22
C LEU A 145 -31.08 9.48 -13.68
N GLY A 146 -31.87 8.76 -14.47
CA GLY A 146 -32.12 8.99 -15.89
C GLY A 146 -32.70 10.37 -16.19
N SER A 147 -31.88 11.23 -16.75
CA SER A 147 -32.35 12.39 -17.51
C SER A 147 -32.08 12.12 -19.00
N PRO A 148 -33.12 12.11 -19.86
CA PRO A 148 -32.92 12.02 -21.30
C PRO A 148 -32.35 13.36 -21.82
N VAL A 149 -31.47 13.23 -22.83
CA VAL A 149 -31.05 14.32 -23.72
C VAL A 149 -32.20 14.66 -24.66
#